data_AF-A0A3G3GPF7-F1
#
_entry.id   AF-A0A3G3GPF7-F1
#
_cell.length_a   1.000
_cell.length_b   1.000
_cell.length_c   1.000
_cell.angle_alpha   90.00
_cell.angle_beta   90.00
_cell.angle_gamma   90.00
#
_symmetry.space_group_name_H-M   'P 1'
#
loop_
_entity.id
_entity.type
_entity.pdbx_description
1 polymer ?
#
loop_
_entity_poly.entity_id
_entity_poly.type
_entity_poly.pdbx_seq_one_letter_code
_entity_poly.pdbx_strand_id
1 'polypeptide(L)' 'MDNQRILDLTGEDKTIYKVVVNHEEMYSIWPADRDNALGWRDEGKTGLKGECILYIQEVWTDMRPLSLRKRMEGDI' A
#
# COMPACT_ATOMS: atom_id res chain seq x y z
N MET A 1 -2.10 -24.55 29.35
CA MET A 1 -1.63 -23.81 28.16
C MET A 1 -2.69 -22.76 27.90
N ASP A 2 -2.45 -21.54 28.37
CA ASP A 2 -3.50 -20.53 28.48
C ASP A 2 -3.80 -19.97 27.09
N ASN A 3 -5.02 -20.20 26.59
CA ASN A 3 -5.52 -19.61 25.34
C ASN A 3 -5.49 -18.07 25.36
N GLN A 4 -5.33 -17.45 26.52
CA GLN A 4 -5.14 -16.01 26.68
C GLN A 4 -3.85 -15.49 26.03
N ARG A 5 -2.77 -16.29 25.99
CA ARG A 5 -1.49 -15.89 25.35
C ARG A 5 -1.52 -15.87 23.82
N ILE A 6 -2.47 -16.57 23.21
CA ILE A 6 -2.60 -16.65 21.75
C ILE A 6 -3.28 -15.40 21.20
N LEU A 7 -4.23 -14.83 21.94
CA LEU A 7 -4.92 -13.58 21.56
C LEU A 7 -4.00 -12.35 21.61
N ASP A 8 -3.05 -12.32 22.55
CA ASP A 8 -2.05 -11.25 22.65
C ASP A 8 -1.00 -11.28 21.53
N LEU A 9 -0.77 -12.45 20.91
CA LEU A 9 0.09 -12.60 19.72
C LEU A 9 -0.61 -12.20 18.41
N THR A 10 -1.94 -12.08 18.44
CA THR A 10 -2.77 -11.67 17.29
C THR A 10 -3.31 -10.25 17.43
N GLY A 11 -2.74 -9.43 18.33
CA GLY A 11 -3.23 -8.09 18.63
C GLY A 11 -3.65 -7.35 17.37
N GLU A 12 -4.95 -7.03 17.28
CA GLU A 12 -5.51 -6.35 16.11
C GLU A 12 -4.69 -5.09 15.83
N ASP A 13 -4.12 -5.03 14.63
CA ASP A 13 -3.39 -3.86 14.16
C ASP A 13 -4.38 -2.72 13.90
N LYS A 14 -4.53 -1.85 14.91
CA LYS A 14 -5.40 -0.67 14.88
C LYS A 14 -4.70 0.56 14.30
N THR A 15 -3.51 0.38 13.72
CA THR A 15 -2.78 1.48 13.09
C THR A 15 -3.53 1.97 11.87
N ILE A 16 -3.64 3.30 11.73
CA ILE A 16 -4.19 3.92 10.53
C ILE A 16 -3.06 4.07 9.51
N TYR A 17 -3.33 3.56 8.32
CA TYR A 17 -2.46 3.64 7.16
C TYR A 17 -3.08 4.54 6.10
N LYS A 18 -2.23 5.11 5.26
CA LYS A 18 -2.59 5.79 4.02
C LYS A 18 -1.99 5.04 2.84
N VAL A 19 -2.66 5.08 1.70
CA VAL A 19 -2.15 4.54 0.44
C VAL A 19 -1.28 5.59 -0.22
N VAL A 20 -0.09 5.17 -0.61
CA VAL A 20 0.90 6.01 -1.28
C VAL A 20 1.31 5.38 -2.61
N VAL A 21 1.68 6.24 -3.56
CA VAL A 21 2.16 5.83 -4.88
C VAL A 21 3.46 6.55 -5.23
N ASN A 22 4.37 5.87 -5.91
CA ASN A 22 5.63 6.44 -6.37
C ASN A 22 5.57 6.84 -7.86
N HIS A 23 6.69 7.38 -8.36
CA HIS A 23 6.83 7.81 -9.76
C HIS A 23 6.79 6.68 -10.80
N GLU A 24 6.96 5.42 -10.38
CA GLU A 24 6.81 4.24 -11.24
C GLU A 24 5.39 3.65 -11.20
N GLU A 25 4.45 4.35 -10.56
CA GLU A 25 3.06 3.92 -10.33
C GLU A 25 2.96 2.61 -9.52
N MET A 26 3.89 2.42 -8.58
CA MET A 26 3.84 1.34 -7.61
C MET A 26 3.13 1.81 -6.35
N TYR A 27 2.22 0.97 -5.83
CA TYR A 27 1.41 1.27 -4.67
C TYR A 27 1.98 0.64 -3.40
N SER A 28 1.79 1.30 -2.27
CA SER A 28 2.11 0.77 -0.93
C SER A 28 1.20 1.39 0.13
N ILE A 29 1.27 0.85 1.34
CA ILE A 29 0.68 1.46 2.54
C ILE A 29 1.78 2.10 3.38
N TRP A 30 1.47 3.23 4.02
CA TRP A 30 2.37 3.96 4.90
C TRP A 30 1.61 4.41 6.15
N PRO A 31 2.24 4.47 7.34
CA PRO A 31 1.57 5.01 8.53
C PRO A 31 1.05 6.43 8.27
N ALA A 32 -0.22 6.68 8.60
CA ALA A 32 -0.87 7.95 8.28
C ALA A 32 -0.33 9.13 9.11
N ASP A 33 0.29 8.84 10.25
CA ASP A 33 0.92 9.81 11.16
C ASP A 33 2.34 10.23 10.73
N ARG A 34 2.86 9.67 9.64
CA ARG A 34 4.20 9.96 9.14
C ARG A 34 4.18 10.72 7.81
N ASP A 35 5.15 11.60 7.65
CA ASP A 35 5.49 12.16 6.35
C ASP A 35 5.89 11.06 5.38
N ASN A 36 5.60 11.29 4.10
CA ASN A 36 5.97 10.35 3.05
C ASN A 36 7.48 10.34 2.86
N ALA A 37 8.02 9.15 2.56
CA ALA A 37 9.36 9.04 2.04
C ALA A 37 9.49 9.82 0.71
N LEU A 38 10.70 10.31 0.42
CA LEU A 38 10.97 11.02 -0.82
C LEU A 38 10.56 10.19 -2.04
N GLY A 39 9.88 10.81 -2.99
CA GLY A 39 9.42 10.15 -4.22
C GLY A 39 8.09 9.40 -4.09
N TRP A 40 7.44 9.45 -2.92
CA TRP A 40 6.09 8.93 -2.68
C TRP A 40 5.10 10.08 -2.46
N ARG A 41 3.88 9.91 -2.94
CA ARG A 41 2.76 10.84 -2.72
C ARG A 41 1.52 10.09 -2.22
N ASP A 42 0.63 10.80 -1.55
CA ASP A 42 -0.65 10.25 -1.11
C ASP A 42 -1.57 10.00 -2.31
N GLU A 43 -2.32 8.89 -2.26
CA GLU A 43 -3.31 8.51 -3.28
C GLU A 43 -4.77 8.72 -2.79
N GLY A 44 -4.94 9.30 -1.60
CA GLY A 44 -6.24 9.73 -1.08
C GLY A 44 -7.02 8.67 -0.28
N LYS A 45 -6.60 7.39 -0.28
CA LYS A 45 -7.16 6.36 0.61
C LYS A 45 -6.43 6.33 1.95
N THR A 46 -7.18 6.31 3.05
CA THR A 46 -6.70 6.11 4.43
C THR A 46 -7.65 5.17 5.17
N GLY A 47 -7.15 4.36 6.10
CA GLY A 47 -7.95 3.42 6.88
C GLY A 47 -7.10 2.38 7.60
N LEU A 48 -7.73 1.31 8.06
CA LEU A 48 -7.01 0.15 8.58
C LEU A 48 -6.21 -0.54 7.48
N LYS A 49 -5.21 -1.32 7.89
CA LYS A 49 -4.33 -2.07 6.99
C LYS A 49 -5.10 -2.86 5.93
N GLY A 50 -6.13 -3.61 6.35
CA GLY A 50 -6.95 -4.41 5.44
C GLY A 50 -7.69 -3.58 4.39
N GLU A 51 -8.27 -2.45 4.79
CA GLU A 51 -9.00 -1.55 3.89
C GLU A 51 -8.09 -0.91 2.83
N CYS A 52 -6.87 -0.55 3.22
CA CYS A 52 -5.88 0.01 2.30
C CYS A 52 -5.35 -1.05 1.33
N ILE A 53 -5.12 -2.29 1.79
CA ILE A 53 -4.70 -3.40 0.92
C ILE A 53 -5.78 -3.74 -0.10
N LEU A 54 -7.05 -3.84 0.32
CA LEU A 54 -8.17 -4.10 -0.60
C LEU A 54 -8.28 -3.02 -1.67
N TYR A 55 -8.12 -1.75 -1.30
CA TYR A 55 -8.10 -0.65 -2.26
C TYR A 55 -6.95 -0.79 -3.27
N ILE A 56 -5.72 -1.10 -2.81
CA ILE A 56 -4.58 -1.31 -3.72
C ILE A 56 -4.86 -2.45 -4.70
N GLN A 57 -5.46 -3.55 -4.24
CA GLN A 57 -5.82 -4.67 -5.12
C GLN A 57 -6.85 -4.29 -6.19
N GLU A 58 -7.76 -3.38 -5.89
CA GLU A 58 -8.76 -2.88 -6.83
C GLU A 58 -8.15 -1.97 -7.91
N VAL A 59 -7.24 -1.07 -7.51
CA VAL A 59 -6.72 -0.03 -8.41
C VAL A 59 -5.43 -0.41 -9.14
N TRP A 60 -4.60 -1.28 -8.56
CA TRP A 60 -3.30 -1.66 -9.14
C TRP A 60 -3.43 -2.86 -10.09
N THR A 61 -4.08 -2.63 -11.22
CA THR A 61 -4.43 -3.68 -12.20
C THR A 61 -3.25 -4.07 -13.11
N ASP A 62 -2.28 -3.19 -13.28
CA ASP A 62 -1.04 -3.45 -14.02
C ASP A 62 0.18 -3.20 -13.12
N MET A 63 0.77 -4.29 -12.65
CA MET A 63 1.93 -4.25 -11.75
C MET A 63 3.26 -3.98 -12.46
N ARG A 64 3.27 -3.79 -13.79
CA ARG A 64 4.50 -3.42 -14.50
C ARG A 64 4.91 -1.99 -14.15
N PRO A 65 6.19 -1.75 -13.81
CA PRO A 65 6.71 -0.40 -13.62
C PRO A 65 6.37 0.49 -14.82
N LEU A 66 6.03 1.76 -14.57
CA LEU A 66 5.69 2.73 -15.63
C LEU A 66 6.78 2.80 -16.71
N SER A 67 8.04 2.73 -16.30
CA SER A 67 9.20 2.73 -17.21
C SER A 67 9.17 1.56 -18.20
N LEU A 68 8.80 0.36 -17.74
CA LEU A 68 8.66 -0.82 -18.58
C LEU A 68 7.47 -0.69 -19.55
N ARG A 69 6.33 -0.20 -19.07
CA ARG A 69 5.15 0.03 -19.93
C ARG A 69 5.46 0.99 -21.07
N LYS A 70 6.07 2.13 -20.75
CA LYS A 70 6.49 3.12 -21.75
C LYS A 70 7.44 2.54 -22.81
N ARG A 71 8.37 1.67 -22.40
CA ARG A 71 9.27 1.00 -23.34
C ARG A 71 8.48 0.10 -24.30
N MET A 72 7.56 -0.70 -23.79
CA MET A 72 6.74 -1.61 -24.61
C MET A 72 5.76 -0.88 -25.54
N GLU A 73 5.28 0.31 -25.16
CA GLU A 73 4.42 1.16 -26.01
C GLU A 73 5.20 1.85 -27.14
N GLY A 74 6.48 2.15 -26.91
CA GLY A 74 7.37 2.78 -27.90
C GLY A 74 8.02 1.82 -28.90
N ASP A 75 7.91 0.51 -28.69
CA ASP A 75 8.48 -0.54 -29.55
C ASP A 75 7.53 -0.97 -30.70
N ILE A 76 6.68 -0.06 -31.20
CA ILE A 76 5.76 -0.29 -32.35
C ILE A 76 6.38 0.21 -33.66
#